data_AF-A0A537KDY9-F1
#
_entry.id   AF-A0A537KDY9-F1
#
_cell.length_a   1.000
_cell.length_b   1.000
_cell.length_c   1.000
_cell.angle_alpha   90.00
_cell.angle_beta   90.00
_cell.angle_gamma   90.00
#
_symmetry.space_group_name_H-M   'P 1'
#
loop_
_entity.id
_entity.type
_entity.pdbx_description
1 polymer ?
#
loop_
_entity_poly.entity_id
_entity_poly.type
_entity_poly.pdbx_seq_one_letter_code
_entity_poly.pdbx_strand_id
1 'polypeptide(L)'
;MKRIALLTTIILPLLVVAGFIVNDKAKTGEPSVTFYRTPLVCNAAPDIGCGSRSKPILLELEKNPAVKEAWLNRPGTIIAIVWKDKAQTKNVAEQIFDENNVSFKELNEKETAPYRKTFRKENLWYRGADVDMLSREEASTIAESSVKFALKNNLINTDESKKIRAEVEAYFKEELVKLRTNEQLNEDSQNKFKEALYNIAEKYIGKERTEKAMELYQKNCEKQCKKDGSCATPGTKSDCCHH
;
A
#
# COMPACT_ATOMS: atom_id res chain seq x y z
N MET A 1 73.81 60.60 -5.43
CA MET A 1 72.41 60.26 -5.12
C MET A 1 72.17 60.61 -3.66
N LYS A 2 71.30 61.60 -3.39
CA LYS A 2 71.11 62.19 -2.06
C LYS A 2 70.19 61.33 -1.19
N ARG A 3 70.55 61.30 0.07
CA ARG A 3 70.04 60.56 1.25
C ARG A 3 68.59 60.96 1.60
N ILE A 4 67.87 60.09 2.33
CA ILE A 4 67.53 60.26 3.76
C ILE A 4 66.59 59.11 4.21
N ALA A 5 66.88 58.60 5.41
CA ALA A 5 66.20 57.54 6.15
C ALA A 5 64.87 57.99 6.79
N LEU A 6 64.03 57.04 7.24
CA LEU A 6 63.59 56.90 8.65
C LEU A 6 62.44 55.85 8.83
N LEU A 7 62.57 55.09 9.94
CA LEU A 7 61.54 54.62 10.90
C LEU A 7 60.46 53.63 10.42
N THR A 8 60.56 52.35 10.80
CA THR A 8 59.96 51.72 12.02
C THR A 8 58.45 51.90 12.17
N THR A 9 57.69 50.81 12.05
CA THR A 9 56.79 50.32 13.13
C THR A 9 56.21 48.96 12.76
N ILE A 10 56.46 47.99 13.64
CA ILE A 10 55.79 46.68 13.68
C ILE A 10 54.41 46.93 14.29
N ILE A 11 53.34 46.66 13.55
CA ILE A 11 51.98 46.57 14.08
C ILE A 11 51.44 45.18 13.78
N LEU A 12 51.30 44.41 14.86
CA LEU A 12 50.63 43.12 14.93
C LEU A 12 49.12 43.37 14.78
N PRO A 13 48.41 42.86 13.76
CA PRO A 13 46.96 42.92 13.77
C PRO A 13 46.42 41.81 14.68
N LEU A 14 45.85 42.25 15.80
CA LEU A 14 45.03 41.51 16.72
C LEU A 14 43.92 40.75 15.97
N LEU A 15 43.76 39.46 16.31
CA LEU A 15 42.60 38.65 15.99
C LEU A 15 41.30 39.39 16.39
N VAL A 16 40.43 39.67 15.43
CA VAL A 16 38.99 39.87 15.66
C VAL A 16 38.28 38.77 14.88
N VAL A 17 38.18 37.59 15.50
CA VAL A 17 37.21 36.57 15.06
C VAL A 17 35.86 37.07 15.54
N ALA A 18 35.18 37.83 14.69
CA ALA A 18 33.76 38.11 14.84
C ALA A 18 33.02 36.77 14.63
N GLY A 19 32.75 36.08 15.73
CA GLY A 19 31.87 34.93 15.75
C GLY A 19 30.45 35.40 15.41
N PHE A 20 30.08 35.32 14.14
CA PHE A 20 28.69 35.29 13.74
C PHE A 20 28.10 33.94 14.17
N ILE A 21 27.70 33.87 15.45
CA ILE A 21 26.71 32.88 15.87
C ILE A 21 25.39 33.37 15.30
N VAL A 22 25.11 32.99 14.05
CA VAL A 22 23.75 33.01 13.52
C VAL A 22 23.00 31.96 14.31
N ASN A 23 22.31 32.41 15.34
CA ASN A 23 21.39 31.60 16.12
C ASN A 23 20.13 31.41 15.27
N ASP A 24 20.27 30.64 14.19
CA ASP A 24 19.15 30.16 13.39
C ASP A 24 18.46 29.06 14.21
N LYS A 25 17.76 29.46 15.28
CA LYS A 25 16.68 28.65 15.82
C LYS A 25 15.57 28.67 14.78
N ALA A 26 15.76 27.90 13.70
CA ALA A 26 14.68 27.41 12.88
C ALA A 26 13.67 26.84 13.88
N LYS A 27 12.56 27.55 14.03
CA LYS A 27 11.43 27.13 14.83
C LYS A 27 10.92 25.89 14.12
N THR A 28 11.42 24.71 14.49
CA THR A 28 10.94 23.43 13.98
C THR A 28 9.48 23.36 14.39
N GLY A 29 8.60 23.77 13.48
CA GLY A 29 7.17 23.64 13.67
C GLY A 29 6.88 22.18 13.96
N GLU A 30 5.88 21.90 14.80
CA GLU A 30 5.46 20.52 14.96
C GLU A 30 5.17 19.92 13.58
N PRO A 31 5.60 18.67 13.33
CA PRO A 31 5.36 17.99 12.06
C PRO A 31 3.88 18.12 11.68
N SER A 32 3.61 18.78 10.55
CA SER A 32 2.24 18.89 10.05
C SER A 32 1.77 17.51 9.63
N VAL A 33 0.56 17.10 10.05
CA VAL A 33 -0.04 15.83 9.62
C VAL A 33 -1.25 16.13 8.74
N THR A 34 -1.21 15.64 7.50
CA THR A 34 -2.33 15.73 6.56
C THR A 34 -2.93 14.34 6.33
N PHE A 35 -4.26 14.27 6.24
CA PHE A 35 -4.99 13.02 6.00
C PHE A 35 -5.69 13.09 4.65
N TYR A 36 -5.63 11.99 3.91
CA TYR A 36 -6.17 11.85 2.57
C TYR A 36 -7.09 10.64 2.50
N ARG A 37 -8.32 10.84 2.02
CA ARG A 37 -9.21 9.73 1.67
C ARG A 37 -8.72 9.07 0.39
N THR A 38 -8.59 7.74 0.39
CA THR A 38 -8.07 6.94 -0.71
C THR A 38 -8.89 5.65 -0.90
N PRO A 39 -8.97 5.08 -2.11
CA PRO A 39 -9.68 3.83 -2.40
C PRO A 39 -8.74 2.61 -2.37
N LEU A 40 -8.01 2.42 -1.27
CA LEU A 40 -7.01 1.36 -1.11
C LEU A 40 -7.54 0.16 -0.31
N VAL A 41 -8.84 -0.08 -0.35
CA VAL A 41 -9.48 -1.26 0.26
C VAL A 41 -9.13 -2.51 -0.56
N CYS A 42 -8.92 -3.65 0.11
CA CYS A 42 -8.79 -4.95 -0.53
C CYS A 42 -10.12 -5.42 -1.10
N ASN A 43 -10.15 -5.87 -2.36
CA ASN A 43 -11.37 -6.46 -2.92
C ASN A 43 -11.66 -7.85 -2.33
N ALA A 44 -10.62 -8.66 -2.11
CA ALA A 44 -10.77 -10.00 -1.53
C ALA A 44 -11.02 -9.96 0.00
N ALA A 45 -10.69 -8.86 0.66
CA ALA A 45 -10.87 -8.68 2.11
C ALA A 45 -11.37 -7.26 2.42
N PRO A 46 -12.67 -6.96 2.21
CA PRO A 46 -13.21 -5.59 2.22
C PRO A 46 -13.08 -4.81 3.53
N ASP A 47 -12.77 -5.49 4.64
CA ASP A 47 -12.59 -4.86 5.96
C ASP A 47 -11.16 -4.33 6.19
N ILE A 48 -10.22 -4.61 5.28
CA ILE A 48 -8.81 -4.21 5.38
C ILE A 48 -8.30 -3.50 4.11
N GLY A 49 -7.20 -2.77 4.28
CA GLY A 49 -6.48 -2.13 3.19
C GLY A 49 -5.60 -3.09 2.41
N CYS A 50 -5.48 -2.84 1.12
CA CYS A 50 -4.65 -3.56 0.17
C CYS A 50 -3.18 -3.24 0.37
N GLY A 51 -2.50 -4.10 1.12
CA GLY A 51 -1.07 -3.98 1.41
C GLY A 51 -0.24 -3.94 0.13
N SER A 52 -0.52 -4.81 -0.82
CA SER A 52 0.21 -4.90 -2.09
C SER A 52 0.10 -3.62 -2.93
N ARG A 53 -1.05 -2.94 -2.92
CA ARG A 53 -1.27 -1.66 -3.63
C ARG A 53 -0.80 -0.43 -2.85
N SER A 54 -0.87 -0.46 -1.52
CA SER A 54 -0.50 0.67 -0.67
C SER A 54 1.01 0.75 -0.41
N LYS A 55 1.70 -0.38 -0.33
CA LYS A 55 3.14 -0.46 -0.06
C LYS A 55 4.00 0.42 -0.98
N PRO A 56 3.89 0.39 -2.32
CA PRO A 56 4.72 1.26 -3.17
C PRO A 56 4.52 2.74 -2.85
N ILE A 57 3.28 3.17 -2.66
CA ILE A 57 2.92 4.56 -2.31
C ILE A 57 3.55 4.98 -0.98
N LEU A 58 3.40 4.16 0.07
CA LEU A 58 3.94 4.49 1.39
C LEU A 58 5.47 4.56 1.38
N LEU A 59 6.13 3.62 0.70
CA LEU A 59 7.59 3.61 0.60
C LEU A 59 8.11 4.79 -0.23
N GLU A 60 7.41 5.16 -1.30
CA GLU A 60 7.77 6.30 -2.14
C GLU A 60 7.57 7.63 -1.42
N LEU A 61 6.45 7.79 -0.72
CA LEU A 61 6.22 8.93 0.17
C LEU A 61 7.37 9.08 1.16
N GLU A 62 7.78 8.01 1.84
CA GLU A 62 8.84 8.08 2.87
C GLU A 62 10.25 8.25 2.32
N LYS A 63 10.49 7.91 1.04
CA LYS A 63 11.74 8.25 0.36
C LYS A 63 11.84 9.74 0.06
N ASN A 64 10.71 10.45 -0.06
CA ASN A 64 10.70 11.87 -0.36
C ASN A 64 11.26 12.69 0.82
N PRO A 65 12.20 13.63 0.60
CA PRO A 65 12.82 14.40 1.68
C PRO A 65 11.84 15.26 2.47
N ALA A 66 10.67 15.65 1.91
CA ALA A 66 9.66 16.44 2.62
C ALA A 66 8.81 15.63 3.62
N VAL A 67 8.81 14.30 3.50
CA VAL A 67 7.97 13.40 4.29
C VAL A 67 8.79 12.76 5.40
N LYS A 68 8.22 12.74 6.60
CA LYS A 68 8.79 12.08 7.78
C LYS A 68 8.27 10.63 7.91
N GLU A 69 6.95 10.45 7.74
CA GLU A 69 6.26 9.17 7.85
C GLU A 69 5.03 9.17 6.92
N ALA A 70 4.66 8.00 6.41
CA ALA A 70 3.42 7.77 5.70
C ALA A 70 2.70 6.54 6.26
N TRP A 71 1.41 6.68 6.56
CA TRP A 71 0.63 5.65 7.23
C TRP A 71 -0.65 5.34 6.46
N LEU A 72 -1.01 4.07 6.38
CA LEU A 72 -2.33 3.59 5.94
C LEU A 72 -3.15 3.20 7.17
N ASN A 73 -4.42 3.61 7.24
CA ASN A 73 -5.32 3.06 8.27
C ASN A 73 -5.73 1.62 7.94
N ARG A 74 -6.11 0.84 8.96
CA ARG A 74 -6.47 -0.58 8.78
C ARG A 74 -7.44 -0.85 7.62
N PRO A 75 -8.55 -0.10 7.46
CA PRO A 75 -9.48 -0.34 6.35
C PRO A 75 -8.97 0.06 4.95
N GLY A 76 -7.80 0.69 4.84
CA GLY A 76 -7.28 1.17 3.54
C GLY A 76 -8.06 2.34 2.94
N THR A 77 -8.72 3.14 3.78
CA THR A 77 -9.55 4.27 3.34
C THR A 77 -8.88 5.62 3.53
N ILE A 78 -7.83 5.67 4.34
CA ILE A 78 -7.11 6.90 4.69
C ILE A 78 -5.61 6.66 4.63
N ILE A 79 -4.89 7.57 3.96
CA ILE A 79 -3.45 7.75 4.12
C ILE A 79 -3.20 9.01 4.96
N ALA A 80 -2.30 8.92 5.94
CA ALA A 80 -1.81 10.05 6.71
C ALA A 80 -0.34 10.29 6.37
N ILE A 81 0.00 11.54 6.01
CA ILE A 81 1.37 11.97 5.74
C ILE A 81 1.81 12.89 6.87
N VAL A 82 2.92 12.54 7.50
CA VAL A 82 3.61 13.39 8.48
C VAL A 82 4.70 14.13 7.73
N TRP A 83 4.56 15.43 7.58
CA TRP A 83 5.51 16.29 6.90
C TRP A 83 6.64 16.70 7.85
N LYS A 84 7.87 16.84 7.33
CA LYS A 84 8.98 17.38 8.12
C LYS A 84 8.78 18.86 8.45
N ASP A 85 8.20 19.59 7.50
CA ASP A 85 7.88 21.01 7.62
C ASP A 85 6.41 21.27 7.27
N LYS A 86 6.15 22.11 6.27
CA LYS A 86 4.82 22.40 5.75
C LYS A 86 4.33 21.28 4.85
N ALA A 87 3.02 21.09 4.82
CA ALA A 87 2.37 20.17 3.90
C ALA A 87 2.68 20.53 2.44
N GLN A 88 3.08 19.54 1.65
CA GLN A 88 3.38 19.69 0.23
C GLN A 88 2.44 18.83 -0.62
N THR A 89 1.13 18.92 -0.38
CA THR A 89 0.12 18.10 -1.09
C THR A 89 0.32 18.16 -2.60
N LYS A 90 0.39 19.37 -3.18
CA LYS A 90 0.47 19.56 -4.64
C LYS A 90 1.78 19.09 -5.28
N ASN A 91 2.89 19.25 -4.57
CA ASN A 91 4.22 19.01 -5.15
C ASN A 91 4.77 17.62 -4.82
N VAL A 92 4.19 16.90 -3.86
CA VAL A 92 4.70 15.60 -3.41
C VAL A 92 3.58 14.57 -3.39
N ALA A 93 2.52 14.80 -2.61
CA ALA A 93 1.48 13.79 -2.44
C ALA A 93 0.73 13.50 -3.75
N GLU A 94 0.33 14.56 -4.48
CA GLU A 94 -0.39 14.46 -5.76
C GLU A 94 0.40 13.67 -6.80
N GLN A 95 1.68 14.00 -6.98
CA GLN A 95 2.55 13.31 -7.93
C GLN A 95 2.64 11.81 -7.64
N ILE A 96 2.91 11.45 -6.39
CA ILE A 96 3.07 10.05 -5.98
C ILE A 96 1.74 9.29 -6.08
N PHE A 97 0.62 9.93 -5.73
CA PHE A 97 -0.70 9.31 -5.88
C PHE A 97 -1.06 9.09 -7.35
N ASP A 98 -0.78 10.06 -8.22
CA ASP A 98 -1.06 9.98 -9.66
C ASP A 98 -0.19 8.91 -10.35
N GLU A 99 1.12 8.87 -10.06
CA GLU A 99 2.06 7.85 -10.58
C GLU A 99 1.64 6.43 -10.20
N ASN A 100 0.99 6.27 -9.04
CA ASN A 100 0.48 4.99 -8.56
C ASN A 100 -1.00 4.75 -8.93
N ASN A 101 -1.62 5.58 -9.78
CA ASN A 101 -3.03 5.47 -10.19
C ASN A 101 -4.03 5.43 -9.01
N VAL A 102 -3.80 6.24 -7.98
CA VAL A 102 -4.66 6.32 -6.79
C VAL A 102 -5.31 7.68 -6.68
N SER A 103 -6.64 7.72 -6.79
CA SER A 103 -7.37 8.94 -6.49
C SER A 103 -7.29 9.27 -5.00
N PHE A 104 -7.22 10.55 -4.68
CA PHE A 104 -7.17 11.01 -3.30
C PHE A 104 -7.99 12.28 -3.09
N LYS A 105 -8.41 12.50 -1.84
CA LYS A 105 -9.03 13.75 -1.39
C LYS A 105 -8.47 14.14 -0.03
N GLU A 106 -7.83 15.31 0.05
CA GLU A 106 -7.42 15.89 1.33
C GLU A 106 -8.63 16.17 2.23
N LEU A 107 -8.51 15.77 3.50
CA LEU A 107 -9.57 15.92 4.50
C LEU A 107 -9.42 17.23 5.27
N ASN A 108 -10.53 17.94 5.48
CA ASN A 108 -10.56 19.09 6.38
C ASN A 108 -10.53 18.66 7.85
N GLU A 109 -10.34 19.62 8.76
CA GLU A 109 -10.22 19.36 10.21
C GLU A 109 -11.37 18.51 10.77
N LYS A 110 -12.62 18.81 10.40
CA LYS A 110 -13.81 18.07 10.85
C LYS A 110 -13.78 16.62 10.37
N GLU A 111 -13.39 16.38 9.12
CA GLU A 111 -13.24 15.03 8.56
C GLU A 111 -12.06 14.27 9.21
N THR A 112 -11.01 14.95 9.68
CA THR A 112 -9.86 14.30 10.33
C THR A 112 -10.10 13.87 11.77
N ALA A 113 -11.10 14.46 12.45
CA ALA A 113 -11.31 14.28 13.88
C ALA A 113 -11.40 12.80 14.35
N PRO A 114 -12.06 11.87 13.64
CA PRO A 114 -12.08 10.46 14.02
C PRO A 114 -10.71 9.78 13.95
N TYR A 115 -9.91 10.15 12.95
CA TYR A 115 -8.61 9.53 12.64
C TYR A 115 -7.49 10.03 13.55
N ARG A 116 -7.53 11.29 13.96
CA ARG A 116 -6.54 11.85 14.92
C ARG A 116 -6.52 11.09 16.25
N LYS A 117 -7.67 10.59 16.71
CA LYS A 117 -7.80 9.84 17.98
C LYS A 117 -7.14 8.46 17.95
N THR A 118 -6.96 7.89 16.77
CA THR A 118 -6.39 6.55 16.59
C THR A 118 -5.05 6.56 15.89
N PHE A 119 -4.61 7.73 15.38
CA PHE A 119 -3.37 7.85 14.62
C PHE A 119 -2.18 7.25 15.38
N ARG A 120 -1.41 6.39 14.67
CA ARG A 120 -0.29 5.59 15.20
C ARG A 120 -0.63 4.56 16.28
N LYS A 121 -1.90 4.28 16.55
CA LYS A 121 -2.25 3.13 17.39
C LYS A 121 -1.94 1.83 16.66
N GLU A 122 -1.29 0.92 17.37
CA GLU A 122 -0.98 -0.43 16.90
C GLU A 122 -2.23 -1.13 16.35
N ASN A 123 -2.03 -1.93 15.29
CA ASN A 123 -3.08 -2.66 14.57
C ASN A 123 -4.15 -1.79 13.88
N LEU A 124 -4.13 -0.46 14.07
CA LEU A 124 -5.05 0.48 13.40
C LEU A 124 -4.37 1.28 12.28
N TRP A 125 -3.04 1.40 12.32
CA TRP A 125 -2.25 2.12 11.33
C TRP A 125 -0.98 1.35 10.99
N TYR A 126 -0.64 1.32 9.72
CA TYR A 126 0.44 0.52 9.15
C TYR A 126 1.33 1.42 8.30
N ARG A 127 2.65 1.29 8.46
CA ARG A 127 3.66 2.11 7.79
C ARG A 127 4.41 1.25 6.77
N GLY A 128 4.82 1.80 5.64
CA GLY A 128 5.79 1.17 4.73
C GLY A 128 5.60 -0.34 4.53
N ALA A 129 6.50 -1.15 5.09
CA ALA A 129 6.45 -2.62 5.00
C ALA A 129 5.47 -3.29 5.98
N ASP A 130 4.99 -2.62 7.02
CA ASP A 130 4.04 -3.19 7.99
C ASP A 130 2.69 -3.54 7.33
N VAL A 131 2.36 -2.92 6.19
CA VAL A 131 1.18 -3.29 5.39
C VAL A 131 1.27 -4.72 4.85
N ASP A 132 2.44 -5.36 4.87
CA ASP A 132 2.59 -6.79 4.57
C ASP A 132 1.76 -7.65 5.53
N MET A 133 1.48 -7.18 6.74
CA MET A 133 0.56 -7.85 7.65
C MET A 133 -0.86 -7.91 7.07
N LEU A 134 -1.33 -6.81 6.47
CA LEU A 134 -2.64 -6.76 5.80
C LEU A 134 -2.65 -7.69 4.57
N SER A 135 -1.57 -7.73 3.79
CA SER A 135 -1.44 -8.67 2.67
C SER A 135 -1.47 -10.14 3.11
N ARG A 136 -0.93 -10.45 4.28
CA ARG A 136 -1.00 -11.82 4.82
C ARG A 136 -2.39 -12.17 5.34
N GLU A 137 -3.12 -11.21 5.91
CA GLU A 137 -4.54 -11.39 6.25
C GLU A 137 -5.39 -11.60 4.99
N GLU A 138 -5.19 -10.79 3.95
CA GLU A 138 -5.84 -10.93 2.65
C GLU A 138 -5.60 -12.32 2.04
N ALA A 139 -4.36 -12.83 2.12
CA ALA A 139 -4.03 -14.18 1.65
C ALA A 139 -4.86 -15.27 2.33
N SER A 140 -5.11 -15.15 3.64
CA SER A 140 -5.96 -16.08 4.37
C SER A 140 -7.42 -16.00 3.88
N THR A 141 -7.95 -14.80 3.63
CA THR A 141 -9.31 -14.64 3.09
C THR A 141 -9.44 -15.23 1.69
N ILE A 142 -8.49 -14.97 0.80
CA ILE A 142 -8.44 -15.58 -0.56
C ILE A 142 -8.43 -17.10 -0.47
N ALA A 143 -7.61 -17.65 0.41
CA ALA A 143 -7.52 -19.10 0.58
C ALA A 143 -8.84 -19.72 1.03
N GLU A 144 -9.50 -19.10 2.01
CA GLU A 144 -10.81 -19.55 2.49
C GLU A 144 -11.88 -19.48 1.40
N SER A 145 -11.90 -18.40 0.63
CA SER A 145 -12.92 -18.22 -0.40
C SER A 145 -12.70 -19.10 -1.63
N SER A 146 -11.44 -19.36 -2.00
CA SER A 146 -11.06 -20.19 -3.16
C SER A 146 -11.64 -21.62 -3.11
N VAL A 147 -11.79 -22.19 -1.91
CA VAL A 147 -12.31 -23.56 -1.72
C VAL A 147 -13.81 -23.60 -1.41
N LYS A 148 -14.41 -22.46 -1.02
CA LYS A 148 -15.76 -22.38 -0.46
C LYS A 148 -16.82 -22.90 -1.41
N PHE A 149 -16.75 -22.50 -2.68
CA PHE A 149 -17.72 -22.94 -3.69
C PHE A 149 -17.63 -24.46 -3.92
N ALA A 150 -16.43 -24.98 -4.13
CA ALA A 150 -16.22 -26.40 -4.42
C ALA A 150 -16.65 -27.28 -3.24
N LEU A 151 -16.33 -26.87 -2.01
CA LEU A 151 -16.73 -27.59 -0.80
C LEU A 151 -18.25 -27.58 -0.61
N LYS A 152 -18.90 -26.41 -0.74
CA LYS A 152 -20.36 -26.28 -0.60
C LYS A 152 -21.14 -27.14 -1.61
N ASN A 153 -20.58 -27.36 -2.79
CA ASN A 153 -21.18 -28.15 -3.86
C ASN A 153 -20.69 -29.61 -3.91
N ASN A 154 -19.98 -30.08 -2.87
CA ASN A 154 -19.44 -31.44 -2.77
C ASN A 154 -18.53 -31.84 -3.96
N LEU A 155 -17.85 -30.86 -4.57
CA LEU A 155 -16.86 -31.11 -5.63
C LEU A 155 -15.50 -31.53 -5.06
N ILE A 156 -15.26 -31.12 -3.81
CA ILE A 156 -14.13 -31.53 -2.98
C ILE A 156 -14.64 -31.92 -1.59
N ASN A 157 -13.90 -32.78 -0.90
CA ASN A 157 -14.17 -33.11 0.50
C ASN A 157 -13.41 -32.20 1.47
N THR A 158 -13.67 -32.36 2.77
CA THR A 158 -13.04 -31.55 3.84
C THR A 158 -11.52 -31.65 3.86
N ASP A 159 -10.95 -32.82 3.60
CA ASP A 159 -9.49 -33.02 3.66
C ASP A 159 -8.79 -32.45 2.42
N GLU A 160 -9.38 -32.59 1.24
CA GLU A 160 -8.94 -31.92 0.02
C GLU A 160 -9.00 -30.39 0.18
N SER A 161 -10.10 -29.87 0.73
CA SER A 161 -10.28 -28.44 1.00
C SER A 161 -9.21 -27.90 1.95
N LYS A 162 -8.88 -28.60 3.04
CA LYS A 162 -7.82 -28.18 3.96
C LYS A 162 -6.45 -28.09 3.27
N LYS A 163 -6.11 -29.06 2.42
CA LYS A 163 -4.84 -29.10 1.70
C LYS A 163 -4.73 -27.99 0.66
N ILE A 164 -5.76 -27.83 -0.17
CA ILE A 164 -5.83 -26.76 -1.17
C ILE A 164 -5.74 -25.40 -0.47
N ARG A 165 -6.57 -25.16 0.56
CA ARG A 165 -6.57 -23.90 1.31
C ARG A 165 -5.18 -23.56 1.86
N ALA A 166 -4.50 -24.52 2.48
CA ALA A 166 -3.18 -24.29 3.06
C ALA A 166 -2.13 -23.88 2.00
N GLU A 167 -2.14 -24.53 0.83
CA GLU A 167 -1.18 -24.22 -0.24
C GLU A 167 -1.52 -22.91 -0.96
N VAL A 168 -2.81 -22.60 -1.16
CA VAL A 168 -3.26 -21.30 -1.67
C VAL A 168 -2.84 -20.18 -0.72
N GLU A 169 -3.05 -20.35 0.58
CA GLU A 169 -2.65 -19.35 1.58
C GLU A 169 -1.13 -19.13 1.57
N ALA A 170 -0.34 -20.20 1.50
CA ALA A 170 1.11 -20.10 1.42
C ALA A 170 1.56 -19.33 0.16
N TYR A 171 0.98 -19.66 -1.00
CA TYR A 171 1.26 -18.96 -2.26
C TYR A 171 0.97 -17.45 -2.14
N PHE A 172 -0.21 -17.05 -1.68
CA PHE A 172 -0.56 -15.64 -1.59
C PHE A 172 0.19 -14.89 -0.47
N LYS A 173 0.57 -15.57 0.62
CA LYS A 173 1.44 -14.98 1.66
C LYS A 173 2.82 -14.59 1.14
N GLU A 174 3.31 -15.25 0.11
CA GLU A 174 4.55 -14.89 -0.58
C GLU A 174 4.28 -13.87 -1.69
N GLU A 175 3.23 -14.07 -2.47
CA GLU A 175 2.96 -13.28 -3.66
C GLU A 175 2.51 -11.85 -3.32
N LEU A 176 1.65 -11.66 -2.30
CA LEU A 176 1.06 -10.34 -2.00
C LEU A 176 2.03 -9.38 -1.30
N VAL A 177 3.12 -9.87 -0.71
CA VAL A 177 4.13 -9.01 -0.03
C VAL A 177 5.23 -8.52 -0.97
N LYS A 178 5.29 -9.04 -2.20
CA LYS A 178 6.24 -8.60 -3.23
C LYS A 178 5.95 -7.14 -3.59
N LEU A 179 7.00 -6.32 -3.53
CA LEU A 179 6.94 -4.94 -4.00
C LEU A 179 6.80 -4.95 -5.53
N ARG A 180 5.73 -4.32 -6.03
CA ARG A 180 5.46 -4.18 -7.45
C ARG A 180 5.33 -2.70 -7.79
N THR A 181 5.80 -2.30 -8.97
CA THR A 181 5.41 -1.01 -9.55
C THR A 181 3.95 -1.06 -10.00
N ASN A 182 3.38 0.10 -10.28
CA ASN A 182 2.04 0.19 -10.86
C ASN A 182 1.93 -0.59 -12.19
N GLU A 183 2.95 -0.53 -13.05
CA GLU A 183 3.02 -1.33 -14.28
C GLU A 183 2.96 -2.83 -13.98
N GLN A 184 3.73 -3.30 -12.99
CA GLN A 184 3.75 -4.71 -12.58
C GLN A 184 2.45 -5.16 -11.91
N LEU A 185 1.72 -4.25 -11.25
CA LEU A 185 0.37 -4.53 -10.75
C LEU A 185 -0.66 -4.67 -11.88
N ASN A 186 -0.43 -3.99 -13.00
CA ASN A 186 -1.28 -4.02 -14.20
C ASN A 186 -0.85 -5.09 -15.23
N GLU A 187 0.29 -5.76 -15.02
CA GLU A 187 0.58 -7.02 -15.71
C GLU A 187 -0.53 -8.04 -15.43
N ASP A 188 -0.59 -9.10 -16.24
CA ASP A 188 -1.58 -10.17 -16.18
C ASP A 188 -1.43 -11.08 -14.94
N SER A 189 -1.43 -10.44 -13.76
CA SER A 189 -1.43 -11.04 -12.44
C SER A 189 -2.68 -11.87 -12.23
N GLN A 190 -3.79 -11.50 -12.88
CA GLN A 190 -5.03 -12.26 -12.80
C GLN A 190 -4.90 -13.65 -13.41
N ASN A 191 -4.34 -13.78 -14.62
CA ASN A 191 -4.15 -15.11 -15.20
C ASN A 191 -3.04 -15.88 -14.47
N LYS A 192 -1.97 -15.21 -14.01
CA LYS A 192 -0.96 -15.85 -13.15
C LYS A 192 -1.58 -16.46 -11.88
N PHE A 193 -2.49 -15.73 -11.22
CA PHE A 193 -3.17 -16.22 -10.02
C PHE A 193 -4.15 -17.35 -10.35
N LYS A 194 -4.91 -17.23 -11.44
CA LYS A 194 -5.82 -18.30 -11.90
C LYS A 194 -5.06 -19.59 -12.20
N GLU A 195 -3.92 -19.49 -12.89
CA GLU A 195 -3.05 -20.62 -13.21
C GLU A 195 -2.48 -21.25 -11.93
N ALA A 196 -1.99 -20.46 -10.99
CA ALA A 196 -1.51 -20.96 -9.70
C ALA A 196 -2.61 -21.71 -8.93
N LEU A 197 -3.82 -21.14 -8.86
CA LEU A 197 -4.96 -21.79 -8.22
C LEU A 197 -5.36 -23.09 -8.91
N TYR A 198 -5.35 -23.13 -10.25
CA TYR A 198 -5.60 -24.35 -11.03
C TYR A 198 -4.58 -25.43 -10.68
N ASN A 199 -3.28 -25.09 -10.73
CA ASN A 199 -2.19 -26.04 -10.48
C ASN A 199 -2.26 -26.60 -9.05
N ILE A 200 -2.58 -25.76 -8.06
CA ILE A 200 -2.75 -26.19 -6.67
C ILE A 200 -3.96 -27.14 -6.55
N ALA A 201 -5.09 -26.83 -7.18
CA ALA A 201 -6.26 -27.71 -7.15
C ALA A 201 -5.98 -29.04 -7.85
N GLU A 202 -5.41 -29.02 -9.07
CA GLU A 202 -5.06 -30.20 -9.85
C GLU A 202 -4.19 -31.18 -9.05
N LYS A 203 -3.20 -30.67 -8.32
CA LYS A 203 -2.33 -31.48 -7.44
C LYS A 203 -3.11 -32.35 -6.44
N TYR A 204 -4.27 -31.89 -5.97
CA TYR A 204 -5.02 -32.55 -4.90
C TYR A 204 -6.26 -33.32 -5.36
N ILE A 205 -6.92 -32.88 -6.42
CA ILE A 205 -8.17 -33.50 -6.89
C ILE A 205 -8.09 -34.04 -8.31
N GLY A 206 -6.97 -33.81 -9.01
CA GLY A 206 -6.75 -34.21 -10.39
C GLY A 206 -7.42 -33.27 -11.40
N LYS A 207 -6.89 -33.29 -12.61
CA LYS A 207 -7.27 -32.40 -13.73
C LYS A 207 -8.77 -32.32 -13.99
N GLU A 208 -9.41 -33.47 -14.20
CA GLU A 208 -10.83 -33.55 -14.56
C GLU A 208 -11.74 -32.89 -13.50
N ARG A 209 -11.45 -33.12 -12.21
CA ARG A 209 -12.23 -32.55 -11.12
C ARG A 209 -11.97 -31.06 -10.95
N THR A 210 -10.74 -30.60 -11.18
CA THR A 210 -10.39 -29.17 -11.18
C THR A 210 -11.14 -28.43 -12.29
N GLU A 211 -11.08 -28.93 -13.52
CA GLU A 211 -11.77 -28.33 -14.68
C GLU A 211 -13.28 -28.24 -14.44
N LYS A 212 -13.89 -29.33 -13.97
CA LYS A 212 -15.32 -29.36 -13.62
C LYS A 212 -15.66 -28.35 -12.51
N ALA A 213 -14.82 -28.22 -11.49
CA ALA A 213 -15.05 -27.26 -10.41
C ALA A 213 -15.00 -25.81 -10.89
N MET A 214 -14.03 -25.49 -11.74
CA MET A 214 -13.89 -24.15 -12.31
C MET A 214 -15.01 -23.81 -13.29
N GLU A 215 -15.43 -24.76 -14.14
CA GLU A 215 -16.56 -24.58 -15.05
C GLU A 215 -17.86 -24.30 -14.28
N LEU A 216 -18.13 -25.05 -13.22
CA LEU A 216 -19.31 -24.85 -12.37
C LEU A 216 -19.25 -23.53 -11.60
N TYR A 217 -18.06 -23.13 -11.13
CA TYR A 217 -17.86 -21.83 -10.50
C TYR A 217 -18.18 -20.70 -11.47
N GLN A 218 -17.61 -20.74 -12.68
CA GLN A 218 -17.82 -19.73 -13.71
C GLN A 218 -19.31 -19.61 -14.09
N LYS A 219 -19.99 -20.74 -14.33
CA LYS A 219 -21.44 -20.78 -14.59
C LYS A 219 -22.26 -20.21 -13.43
N ASN A 220 -21.85 -20.44 -12.18
CA ASN A 220 -22.51 -19.87 -11.02
C ASN A 220 -22.31 -18.34 -10.97
N CYS A 221 -21.12 -17.85 -11.25
CA CYS A 221 -20.83 -16.42 -11.32
C CYS A 221 -21.66 -15.71 -12.39
N GLU A 222 -21.73 -16.26 -13.60
CA GLU A 222 -22.53 -15.71 -14.70
C GLU A 222 -24.02 -15.60 -14.34
N LYS A 223 -24.57 -16.58 -13.61
CA LYS A 223 -25.97 -16.53 -13.14
C LYS A 223 -26.21 -15.47 -12.07
N GLN A 224 -25.19 -15.11 -11.31
CA GLN A 224 -25.27 -14.10 -10.25
C GLN A 224 -25.03 -12.68 -10.76
N CYS A 225 -24.53 -12.51 -12.00
CA CYS A 225 -24.49 -11.20 -12.65
C CYS A 225 -25.88 -10.63 -12.91
N LYS A 226 -26.09 -9.37 -12.49
CA LYS A 226 -27.20 -8.54 -13.01
C LYS A 226 -26.95 -8.21 -14.49
N LYS A 227 -27.99 -7.80 -15.23
CA LYS A 227 -27.93 -7.50 -16.70
C LYS A 227 -26.88 -6.46 -17.12
N ASP A 228 -26.33 -5.73 -16.17
CA ASP A 228 -25.35 -4.65 -16.28
C ASP A 228 -24.00 -4.95 -15.59
N GLY A 229 -23.85 -6.12 -14.96
CA GLY A 229 -22.60 -6.60 -14.37
C GLY A 229 -21.79 -7.46 -15.34
N SER A 230 -20.46 -7.41 -15.23
CA SER A 230 -19.53 -8.17 -16.07
C SER A 230 -18.56 -8.96 -15.19
N CYS A 231 -18.41 -10.26 -15.48
CA CYS A 231 -17.33 -11.08 -14.91
C CYS A 231 -15.96 -10.78 -15.55
N ALA A 232 -15.88 -9.89 -16.54
CA ALA A 232 -14.68 -9.63 -17.31
C ALA A 232 -13.76 -8.56 -16.69
N THR A 233 -14.23 -7.80 -15.69
CA THR A 233 -13.47 -6.68 -15.11
C THR A 233 -13.37 -6.80 -13.59
N PRO A 234 -12.41 -7.58 -13.08
CA PRO A 234 -12.30 -7.81 -11.64
C PRO A 234 -12.09 -6.53 -10.84
N GLY A 235 -12.74 -6.44 -9.68
CA GLY A 235 -12.55 -5.33 -8.73
C GLY A 235 -13.27 -4.02 -9.08
N THR A 236 -14.20 -4.04 -10.02
CA THR A 236 -15.10 -2.91 -10.30
C THR A 236 -16.44 -3.08 -9.59
N LYS A 237 -17.24 -2.02 -9.45
CA LYS A 237 -18.65 -2.14 -8.98
C LYS A 237 -19.50 -3.08 -9.85
N SER A 238 -19.04 -3.37 -11.07
CA SER A 238 -19.66 -4.30 -12.02
C SER A 238 -19.09 -5.73 -11.96
N ASP A 239 -18.07 -6.00 -11.15
CA ASP A 239 -17.54 -7.35 -10.97
C ASP A 239 -18.52 -8.21 -10.16
N CYS A 240 -19.18 -9.15 -10.85
CA CYS A 240 -20.13 -10.04 -10.20
C CYS A 240 -19.46 -11.22 -9.50
N CYS A 241 -18.17 -11.46 -9.76
CA CYS A 241 -17.40 -12.52 -9.13
C CYS A 241 -16.79 -11.97 -7.84
N HIS A 242 -17.60 -11.86 -6.78
CA HIS A 242 -17.03 -11.60 -5.46
C HIS A 242 -16.22 -12.84 -5.03
N HIS A 243 -14.90 -12.73 -5.20
CA HIS A 243 -13.92 -13.66 -4.64
C HIS A 243 -13.92 -13.61 -3.13
#